data_AF-A0A7J9YE39-F1
#
_entry.id   AF-A0A7J9YE39-F1
#
_cell.length_a   1.000
_cell.length_b   1.000
_cell.length_c   1.000
_cell.angle_alpha   90.00
_cell.angle_beta   90.00
_cell.angle_gamma   90.00
#
_symmetry.space_group_name_H-M   'P 1'
#
loop_
_entity.id
_entity.type
_entity.pdbx_description
1 polymer ?
#
loop_
_entity_poly.entity_id
_entity_poly.type
_entity_poly.pdbx_seq_one_letter_code
_entity_poly.pdbx_strand_id
1 'polypeptide(L)'
;MGGHGEREIGTPVGISPLLTQSRSGHTSDVDKHFIIDWTLPPSPLVDLHAAHRAIDEAGRRLTAEGEQVRCVYSTYAPSQHRWICLFAAASEDAVRKVHEIAQLPVPRIVAAIDLSLGDRQPT
;
A
#
# COMPACT_ATOMS: atom_id res chain seq x y z
N MET A 1 -28.34 -27.16 67.56
CA MET A 1 -29.42 -26.20 67.85
C MET A 1 -29.00 -24.87 67.23
N GLY A 2 -29.70 -24.40 66.19
CA GLY A 2 -29.48 -23.12 65.47
C GLY A 2 -28.24 -23.09 64.57
N GLY A 3 -28.26 -22.87 63.25
CA GLY A 3 -29.29 -22.37 62.34
C GLY A 3 -29.05 -20.91 62.01
N HIS A 4 -28.23 -20.59 61.02
CA HIS A 4 -28.32 -19.35 60.23
C HIS A 4 -27.76 -19.65 58.83
N GLY A 5 -28.63 -19.52 57.84
CA GLY A 5 -28.23 -19.51 56.44
C GLY A 5 -28.07 -18.07 55.99
N GLU A 6 -27.14 -17.84 55.08
CA GLU A 6 -27.09 -16.64 54.27
C GLU A 6 -26.69 -17.05 52.86
N ARG A 7 -27.65 -16.91 51.95
CA ARG A 7 -27.43 -16.86 50.51
C ARG A 7 -27.13 -15.41 50.21
N GLU A 8 -25.97 -15.12 49.61
CA GLU A 8 -25.80 -13.88 48.85
C GLU A 8 -25.33 -14.21 47.44
N ILE A 9 -26.18 -13.78 46.51
CA ILE A 9 -26.03 -13.83 45.07
C ILE A 9 -25.74 -12.38 44.71
N GLY A 10 -24.58 -12.07 44.13
CA GLY A 10 -24.37 -10.71 43.63
C GLY A 10 -22.92 -10.28 43.44
N THR A 11 -22.38 -10.58 42.25
CA THR A 11 -21.47 -9.64 41.58
C THR A 11 -21.62 -9.82 40.08
N PRO A 12 -22.38 -8.97 39.38
CA PRO A 12 -22.07 -8.66 38.00
C PRO A 12 -21.05 -7.51 37.98
N VAL A 13 -20.52 -7.22 36.79
CA VAL A 13 -19.74 -6.00 36.47
C VAL A 13 -18.22 -6.13 36.74
N GLY A 14 -17.59 -6.99 35.95
CA GLY A 14 -16.24 -6.73 35.46
C GLY A 14 -16.33 -5.78 34.27
N ILE A 15 -16.23 -4.47 34.53
CA ILE A 15 -16.04 -3.47 33.48
C ILE A 15 -14.62 -3.67 32.96
N SER A 16 -14.47 -4.39 31.86
CA SER A 16 -13.22 -4.34 31.10
C SER A 16 -12.99 -2.86 30.74
N PRO A 17 -11.85 -2.26 31.08
CA PRO A 17 -11.56 -0.92 30.60
C PRO A 17 -11.48 -1.02 29.08
N LEU A 18 -12.47 -0.40 28.45
CA LEU A 18 -12.52 -0.09 27.03
C LEU A 18 -11.14 0.48 26.68
N LEU A 19 -10.36 -0.28 25.92
CA LEU A 19 -9.24 0.26 25.18
C LEU A 19 -9.85 1.36 24.32
N THR A 20 -9.72 2.59 24.79
CA THR A 20 -9.70 3.78 23.94
C THR A 20 -8.60 3.53 22.93
N GLN A 21 -8.95 2.82 21.86
CA GLN A 21 -8.28 2.94 20.60
C GLN A 21 -8.50 4.39 20.20
N SER A 22 -7.57 5.23 20.62
CA SER A 22 -7.24 6.46 19.95
C SER A 22 -7.16 6.09 18.47
N ARG A 23 -8.25 6.34 17.73
CA ARG A 23 -8.19 6.57 16.29
C ARG A 23 -7.35 7.82 16.15
N SER A 24 -6.03 7.63 16.22
CA SER A 24 -5.06 8.57 15.70
C SER A 24 -5.57 8.89 14.30
N GLY A 25 -5.81 10.17 14.05
CA GLY A 25 -6.46 10.63 12.84
C GLY A 25 -5.84 9.94 11.65
N HIS A 26 -6.66 9.22 10.88
CA HIS A 26 -6.38 9.05 9.48
C HIS A 26 -6.42 10.47 8.91
N THR A 27 -5.30 11.20 9.02
CA THR A 27 -4.93 12.14 7.97
C THR A 27 -5.13 11.34 6.70
N SER A 28 -6.10 11.76 5.90
CA SER A 28 -6.33 11.21 4.58
C SER A 28 -4.98 11.30 3.87
N ASP A 29 -4.28 10.16 3.87
CA ASP A 29 -3.05 9.95 3.13
C ASP A 29 -3.49 10.14 1.70
N VAL A 30 -3.23 11.33 1.16
CA VAL A 30 -3.44 11.55 -0.26
C VAL A 30 -2.47 10.57 -0.89
N ASP A 31 -2.97 9.46 -1.44
CA ASP A 31 -2.18 8.46 -2.14
C ASP A 31 -1.24 9.22 -3.08
N LYS A 32 0.04 9.33 -2.68
CA LYS A 32 0.99 10.11 -3.46
C LYS A 32 1.27 9.28 -4.69
N HIS A 33 1.13 9.92 -5.83
CA HIS A 33 1.37 9.24 -7.08
C HIS A 33 2.85 9.37 -7.43
N PHE A 34 3.43 8.29 -7.93
CA PHE A 34 4.80 8.26 -8.42
C PHE A 34 4.82 7.66 -9.82
N ILE A 35 5.54 8.30 -10.73
CA ILE A 35 5.79 7.78 -12.05
C ILE A 35 7.18 7.17 -12.07
N ILE A 36 7.24 5.95 -12.55
CA ILE A 36 8.45 5.26 -12.94
C ILE A 36 8.66 5.46 -14.44
N ASP A 37 9.86 5.87 -14.83
CA ASP A 37 10.33 5.83 -16.22
C ASP A 37 11.57 4.95 -16.31
N TRP A 38 11.40 3.75 -16.89
CA TRP A 38 12.49 2.82 -17.13
C TRP A 38 12.80 2.73 -18.62
N THR A 39 13.99 3.22 -19.00
CA THR A 39 14.55 3.01 -20.33
C THR A 39 15.17 1.61 -20.43
N LEU A 40 14.68 0.82 -21.38
CA LEU A 40 15.11 -0.53 -21.68
C LEU A 40 16.07 -0.53 -22.88
N PRO A 41 16.99 -1.51 -22.96
CA PRO A 41 17.81 -1.69 -24.15
C PRO A 41 16.94 -2.09 -25.37
N PRO A 42 17.41 -1.85 -26.61
CA PRO A 42 16.64 -2.09 -27.84
C PRO A 42 16.18 -3.54 -28.02
N SER A 43 16.97 -4.49 -27.51
CA SER A 43 16.64 -5.90 -27.39
C SER A 43 16.51 -6.25 -25.91
N PRO A 44 15.37 -5.96 -25.27
CA PRO A 44 15.18 -6.33 -23.87
C PRO A 44 15.14 -7.86 -23.78
N LEU A 45 16.11 -8.44 -23.09
CA LEU A 45 16.04 -9.84 -22.63
C LEU A 45 15.03 -10.00 -21.48
N VAL A 46 14.50 -8.89 -20.98
CA VAL A 46 13.51 -8.87 -19.90
C VAL A 46 12.11 -9.14 -20.45
N ASP A 47 11.47 -10.18 -19.93
CA ASP A 47 10.04 -10.40 -20.11
C ASP A 47 9.27 -9.37 -19.28
N LEU A 48 8.69 -8.37 -19.95
CA LEU A 48 7.95 -7.28 -19.30
C LEU A 48 6.71 -7.77 -18.54
N HIS A 49 6.09 -8.86 -18.97
CA HIS A 49 4.97 -9.44 -18.21
C HIS A 49 5.47 -10.10 -16.93
N ALA A 50 6.60 -10.81 -16.97
CA ALA A 50 7.21 -11.37 -15.77
C ALA A 50 7.68 -10.26 -14.81
N ALA A 51 8.32 -9.21 -15.33
CA ALA A 51 8.78 -8.06 -14.55
C ALA A 51 7.59 -7.32 -13.89
N HIS A 52 6.51 -7.08 -14.63
CA HIS A 52 5.32 -6.44 -14.07
C HIS A 52 4.68 -7.29 -12.97
N ARG A 53 4.59 -8.61 -13.14
CA ARG A 53 4.11 -9.51 -12.08
C ARG A 53 4.99 -9.47 -10.83
N ALA A 54 6.31 -9.39 -10.99
CA ALA A 54 7.24 -9.29 -9.87
C ALA A 54 7.04 -7.98 -9.08
N ILE A 55 6.83 -6.87 -9.80
CA ILE A 55 6.46 -5.57 -9.20
C ILE A 55 5.15 -5.68 -8.39
N ASP A 56 4.11 -6.29 -8.96
CA ASP A 56 2.82 -6.41 -8.28
C ASP A 56 2.91 -7.28 -7.01
N GLU A 57 3.65 -8.39 -7.07
CA GLU A 57 3.87 -9.27 -5.92
C GLU A 57 4.68 -8.56 -4.82
N ALA A 58 5.76 -7.87 -5.19
CA ALA A 58 6.55 -7.08 -4.26
C ALA A 58 5.71 -5.96 -3.60
N GLY A 59 4.88 -5.27 -4.37
CA GLY A 59 3.97 -4.24 -3.84
C GLY A 59 2.93 -4.82 -2.88
N ARG A 60 2.33 -5.98 -3.21
CA ARG A 60 1.43 -6.69 -2.29
C ARG A 60 2.11 -7.07 -0.99
N ARG A 61 3.35 -7.56 -1.05
CA ARG A 61 4.12 -7.95 0.13
C ARG A 61 4.40 -6.75 1.04
N LEU A 62 4.89 -5.65 0.48
CA LEU A 62 5.14 -4.42 1.25
C LEU A 62 3.86 -3.87 1.88
N THR A 63 2.75 -3.88 1.12
CA THR A 63 1.45 -3.46 1.64
C THR A 63 0.98 -4.35 2.80
N ALA A 64 1.21 -5.67 2.72
CA ALA A 64 0.91 -6.59 3.82
C ALA A 64 1.79 -6.36 5.05
N GLU A 65 3.01 -5.87 4.86
CA GLU A 65 3.95 -5.48 5.93
C GLU A 65 3.66 -4.07 6.50
N GLY A 66 2.67 -3.35 5.96
CA GLY A 66 2.20 -2.05 6.43
C GLY A 66 2.68 -0.84 5.63
N GLU A 67 3.52 -1.05 4.61
CA GLU A 67 3.99 0.01 3.71
C GLU A 67 3.08 0.07 2.47
N GLN A 68 2.17 1.06 2.41
CA GLN A 68 1.21 1.16 1.32
C GLN A 68 1.91 1.49 -0.01
N VAL A 69 1.87 0.55 -0.95
CA VAL A 69 2.41 0.73 -2.30
C VAL A 69 1.70 -0.19 -3.30
N ARG A 70 1.24 0.38 -4.41
CA ARG A 70 0.54 -0.35 -5.47
C ARG A 70 0.87 0.24 -6.84
N CYS A 71 1.10 -0.61 -7.82
CA CYS A 71 1.10 -0.22 -9.23
C CYS A 71 -0.36 -0.04 -9.71
N VAL A 72 -0.69 1.17 -10.15
CA VAL A 72 -2.05 1.55 -10.59
C VAL A 72 -2.18 1.44 -12.11
N TYR A 73 -1.11 1.75 -12.84
CA TYR A 73 -1.07 1.71 -14.29
C TYR A 73 0.34 1.35 -14.78
N SER A 74 0.42 0.64 -15.91
CA SER A 74 1.67 0.18 -16.51
C SER A 74 1.53 0.18 -18.03
N THR A 75 2.51 0.74 -18.74
CA THR A 75 2.51 0.80 -20.21
C THR A 75 3.91 0.75 -20.79
N TYR A 76 4.07 0.04 -21.90
CA TYR A 76 5.33 -0.03 -22.64
C TYR A 76 5.21 0.73 -23.96
N ALA A 77 6.09 1.70 -24.16
CA ALA A 77 6.21 2.49 -25.37
C ALA A 77 7.36 1.92 -26.25
N PRO A 78 7.07 1.06 -27.25
CA PRO A 78 8.10 0.34 -28.00
C PRO A 78 9.00 1.26 -28.83
N SER A 79 8.45 2.36 -29.38
CA SER A 79 9.22 3.34 -30.17
C SER A 79 10.29 4.07 -29.37
N GLN A 80 10.14 4.14 -28.05
CA GLN A 80 11.07 4.80 -27.13
C GLN A 80 11.84 3.81 -26.27
N HIS A 81 11.54 2.50 -26.39
CA HIS A 81 12.01 1.46 -25.48
C HIS A 81 11.81 1.84 -24.00
N ARG A 82 10.64 2.43 -23.67
CA ARG A 82 10.34 2.90 -22.32
C ARG A 82 9.21 2.12 -21.70
N TRP A 83 9.43 1.64 -20.48
CA TRP A 83 8.38 1.10 -19.63
C TRP A 83 8.03 2.15 -18.57
N ILE A 84 6.78 2.60 -18.58
CA ILE A 84 6.25 3.63 -17.70
C ILE A 84 5.21 3.01 -16.77
N CYS A 85 5.35 3.23 -15.47
CA CYS A 85 4.40 2.76 -14.46
C CYS A 85 3.98 3.90 -13.54
N LEU A 86 2.70 3.95 -13.20
CA LEU A 86 2.14 4.81 -12.17
C LEU A 86 1.94 4.00 -10.89
N PHE A 87 2.49 4.49 -9.79
CA PHE A 87 2.31 3.92 -8.46
C PHE A 87 1.53 4.87 -7.58
N ALA A 88 0.68 4.31 -6.74
CA ALA A 88 0.13 4.97 -5.56
C ALA A 88 0.90 4.43 -4.35
N ALA A 89 1.58 5.30 -3.61
CA ALA A 89 2.42 4.91 -2.49
C ALA A 89 2.55 6.02 -1.44
N ALA A 90 2.91 5.66 -0.21
CA ALA A 90 3.17 6.64 0.84
C ALA A 90 4.44 7.48 0.59
N SER A 91 5.43 6.92 -0.12
CA SER A 91 6.75 7.52 -0.35
C SER A 91 7.47 7.00 -1.60
N GLU A 92 8.46 7.76 -2.10
CA GLU A 92 9.38 7.32 -3.16
C GLU A 92 10.19 6.08 -2.73
N ASP A 93 10.55 6.00 -1.45
CA ASP A 93 11.32 4.89 -0.88
C ASP A 93 10.54 3.57 -0.94
N ALA A 94 9.23 3.61 -0.70
CA ALA A 94 8.36 2.44 -0.87
C ALA A 94 8.41 1.91 -2.32
N VAL A 95 8.36 2.82 -3.31
CA VAL A 95 8.44 2.47 -4.73
C VAL A 95 9.83 1.92 -5.10
N ARG A 96 10.90 2.44 -4.49
CA ARG A 96 12.25 1.90 -4.64
C ARG A 96 12.36 0.48 -4.09
N LYS A 97 11.87 0.24 -2.87
CA LYS A 97 11.82 -1.08 -2.23
C LYS A 97 11.07 -2.11 -3.07
N VAL A 98 9.98 -1.72 -3.74
CA VAL A 98 9.29 -2.61 -4.69
C VAL A 98 10.23 -3.11 -5.78
N HIS A 99 11.05 -2.24 -6.38
CA HIS A 99 11.99 -2.65 -7.43
C HIS A 99 13.11 -3.53 -6.87
N GLU A 100 13.61 -3.23 -5.68
CA GLU A 100 14.62 -4.04 -4.98
C GLU A 100 14.11 -5.46 -4.70
N ILE A 101 12.90 -5.59 -4.15
CA ILE A 101 12.27 -6.89 -3.87
C ILE A 101 11.94 -7.64 -5.17
N ALA A 102 11.48 -6.93 -6.20
CA ALA A 102 11.23 -7.49 -7.52
C ALA A 102 12.52 -7.86 -8.27
N GLN A 103 13.70 -7.56 -7.70
CA GLN A 103 15.02 -7.78 -8.30
C GLN A 103 15.18 -7.08 -9.65
N LEU A 104 14.55 -5.92 -9.80
CA LEU A 104 14.63 -5.08 -10.98
C LEU A 104 15.54 -3.88 -10.69
N PRO A 105 16.30 -3.39 -11.69
CA PRO A 105 16.99 -2.12 -11.61
C PRO A 105 16.06 -1.01 -11.12
N VAL A 106 16.54 -0.18 -10.21
CA VAL A 106 15.80 1.01 -9.74
C VAL A 106 15.82 2.04 -10.87
N PRO A 107 14.65 2.36 -11.46
CA PRO A 107 14.55 3.30 -12.56
C PRO A 107 14.43 4.73 -12.06
N ARG A 108 14.19 5.68 -12.97
CA ARG A 108 13.88 7.05 -12.57
C ARG A 108 12.50 7.10 -11.92
N ILE A 109 12.44 7.55 -10.67
CA ILE A 109 11.19 7.76 -9.91
C ILE A 109 10.89 9.26 -9.85
N VAL A 110 9.65 9.64 -10.11
CA VAL A 110 9.20 11.04 -10.14
C VAL A 110 7.89 11.18 -9.39
N ALA A 111 7.80 12.09 -8.42
CA ALA A 111 6.53 12.42 -7.79
C ALA A 111 5.55 13.01 -8.83
N ALA A 112 4.31 12.53 -8.80
CA ALA A 112 3.25 12.88 -9.73
C ALA A 112 1.99 13.35 -8.98
N ILE A 113 1.22 14.19 -9.65
CA ILE A 113 -0.08 14.67 -9.18
C ILE A 113 -1.12 14.00 -10.07
N ASP A 114 -2.01 13.21 -9.47
CA ASP A 114 -3.16 12.68 -10.19
C ASP A 114 -4.22 13.79 -10.35
N LEU A 115 -4.59 14.06 -11.59
CA LEU A 115 -5.59 15.09 -11.93
C LEU A 115 -7.00 14.51 -12.02
N SER A 116 -7.17 13.18 -11.97
CA SER A 116 -8.48 12.52 -12.06
C SER A 116 -9.27 12.57 -10.74
N LEU A 117 -8.57 12.76 -9.62
CA LEU A 117 -9.15 12.92 -8.28
C LEU A 117 -9.85 14.27 -8.05
N GLY A 118 -9.81 15.20 -9.00
CA GLY A 118 -10.43 16.53 -8.88
C GLY A 118 -11.95 16.57 -9.09
N ASP A 119 -12.57 15.52 -9.64
CA ASP A 119 -13.96 15.59 -10.14
C ASP A 119 -14.82 14.35 -9.84
N ARG A 120 -14.56 13.67 -8.71
CA ARG A 120 -15.44 12.57 -8.26
C ARG A 120 -16.67 13.17 -7.56
N GLN A 121 -17.63 13.70 -8.32
CA GLN A 121 -18.95 14.08 -7.80
C GLN A 121 -19.61 12.84 -7.16
N PRO A 122 -20.00 12.87 -5.87
CA PRO A 122 -20.78 11.78 -5.29
C PRO A 122 -22.19 11.80 -5.91
N THR A 123 -22.58 10.67 -6.48
CA THR A 123 -23.96 10.38 -6.96
C THR A 123 -24.93 10.23 -5.81
#